data_AF-A0A2K6RV03-F1
#
_entry.id   AF-A0A2K6RV03-F1
#
_cell.length_a   1.000
_cell.length_b   1.000
_cell.length_c   1.000
_cell.angle_alpha   90.00
_cell.angle_beta   90.00
_cell.angle_gamma   90.00
#
_symmetry.space_group_name_H-M   'P 1'
#
loop_
_entity.id
_entity.type
_entity.pdbx_description
1 polymer ?
#
loop_
_entity_poly.entity_id
_entity_poly.type
_entity_poly.pdbx_seq_one_letter_code
_entity_poly.pdbx_strand_id
1 'polypeptide(L)'
;MLPRWELALYLLASLGFHFYSFYEVYKVSREHEEELDQEFELEADTLFGGLKKDATDFEWSFWMEWGKQWLVWLLLGHMVVSQMATLLARKHRPWILMLYGIWACWCVLGTPGVAMVLLHTTISFCVAQFRSQLLSWLCTFLLLSTLRLQGVEEVKRRWYKTENEYYLLQFTLTVRCLYYTSFSLELCWQQLPAASTSYSFPWMLAYVFYYPVFHNGPILSFPEFIKQMQQQEHESLKANLCVLALGLGRLLCWWWLAELMAHLMYVHAIYNSIPLLEAVSGWTLGGLALAQVLFFYVKYLVLFGVPALLMRLDGLTPPALPRCVSTMFSFTGMWRSDAGFAKVGQACPVGGARLDRPQRVRATVLSLSLTQDGGHGVGEIFYHVYRHCWVESWNRVSINKKMSNRCC
;
A
#
# COMPACT_ATOMS: atom_id res chain seq x y z
N MET A 1 -33.52 2.26 -10.75
CA MET A 1 -32.52 2.13 -11.84
C MET A 1 -32.75 3.32 -12.76
N LEU A 2 -31.74 4.18 -12.95
CA LEU A 2 -31.84 5.36 -13.81
C LEU A 2 -31.98 4.94 -15.29
N PRO A 3 -32.74 5.68 -16.12
CA PRO A 3 -32.75 5.52 -17.58
C PRO A 3 -31.34 5.59 -18.19
N ARG A 4 -31.10 4.84 -19.27
CA ARG A 4 -29.78 4.79 -19.93
C ARG A 4 -29.29 6.16 -20.41
N TRP A 5 -30.19 7.03 -20.85
CA TRP A 5 -29.84 8.37 -21.32
C TRP A 5 -29.41 9.28 -20.17
N GLU A 6 -30.04 9.18 -19.00
CA GLU A 6 -29.61 9.91 -17.80
C GLU A 6 -28.23 9.45 -17.37
N LEU A 7 -27.99 8.13 -17.35
CA LEU A 7 -26.67 7.58 -17.03
C LEU A 7 -25.59 8.06 -18.02
N ALA A 8 -25.90 8.09 -19.31
CA ALA A 8 -25.00 8.60 -20.34
C ALA A 8 -24.72 10.10 -20.15
N LEU A 9 -25.74 10.90 -19.84
CA LEU A 9 -25.59 12.32 -19.54
C LEU A 9 -24.71 12.55 -18.31
N TYR A 10 -24.95 11.82 -17.21
CA TYR A 10 -24.12 11.89 -16.01
C TYR A 10 -22.67 11.51 -16.29
N LEU A 11 -22.43 10.48 -17.09
CA LEU A 11 -21.09 10.05 -17.46
C LEU A 11 -20.39 11.12 -18.32
N LEU A 12 -21.06 11.65 -19.34
CA LEU A 12 -20.50 12.70 -20.20
C LEU A 12 -20.22 13.98 -19.42
N ALA A 13 -21.15 14.43 -18.58
CA ALA A 13 -20.94 15.61 -17.74
C ALA A 13 -19.78 15.39 -16.77
N SER A 14 -19.72 14.24 -16.10
CA SER A 14 -18.62 13.89 -15.19
C SER A 14 -17.28 13.90 -15.91
N LEU A 15 -17.16 13.22 -17.05
CA LEU A 15 -15.94 13.22 -17.85
C LEU A 15 -15.57 14.64 -18.30
N GLY A 16 -16.53 15.44 -18.74
CA GLY A 16 -16.32 16.84 -19.10
C GLY A 16 -15.74 17.67 -17.96
N PHE A 17 -16.28 17.54 -16.75
CA PHE A 17 -15.73 18.21 -15.57
C PHE A 17 -14.32 17.71 -15.22
N HIS A 18 -14.05 16.40 -15.31
CA HIS A 18 -12.70 15.87 -15.05
C HIS A 18 -11.69 16.43 -16.06
N PHE A 19 -12.00 16.37 -17.36
CA PHE A 19 -11.12 16.87 -18.42
C PHE A 19 -10.89 18.38 -18.30
N TYR A 20 -11.93 19.17 -18.03
CA TYR A 20 -11.77 20.61 -17.84
C TYR A 20 -10.88 20.93 -16.63
N SER A 21 -11.10 20.27 -15.49
CA SER A 21 -10.28 20.47 -14.31
C SER A 21 -8.82 20.04 -14.52
N PHE A 22 -8.56 18.93 -15.23
CA PHE A 22 -7.19 18.54 -15.59
C PHE A 22 -6.55 19.48 -16.60
N TYR A 23 -7.33 20.02 -17.52
CA TYR A 23 -6.84 21.03 -18.46
C TYR A 23 -6.38 22.29 -17.73
N GLU A 24 -7.14 22.76 -16.74
CA GLU A 24 -6.73 23.89 -15.88
C GLU A 24 -5.44 23.60 -15.11
N VAL A 25 -5.30 22.39 -14.55
CA VAL A 25 -4.05 21.97 -13.88
C VAL A 25 -2.89 21.89 -14.86
N TYR A 26 -3.09 21.30 -16.04
CA TYR A 26 -2.09 21.24 -17.10
C TYR A 26 -1.64 22.64 -17.53
N LYS A 27 -2.59 23.56 -17.72
CA LYS A 27 -2.32 24.94 -18.10
C LYS A 27 -1.45 25.64 -17.05
N VAL A 28 -1.83 25.58 -15.78
CA VAL A 28 -1.03 26.16 -14.68
C VAL A 28 0.35 25.50 -14.60
N SER A 29 0.43 24.17 -14.80
CA SER A 29 1.69 23.43 -14.81
C SER A 29 2.64 23.94 -15.91
N ARG A 30 2.11 24.27 -17.10
CA ARG A 30 2.91 24.83 -18.20
C ARG A 30 3.29 26.30 -17.97
N GLU A 31 2.35 27.11 -17.45
CA GLU A 31 2.58 28.53 -17.21
C GLU A 31 3.67 28.79 -16.16
N HIS A 32 3.77 27.92 -15.14
CA HIS A 32 4.73 28.04 -14.04
C HIS A 32 5.85 26.99 -14.14
N GLU A 33 6.09 26.41 -15.31
CA GLU A 33 7.10 25.35 -15.48
C GLU A 33 8.51 25.82 -15.09
N GLU A 34 8.90 27.05 -15.44
CA GLU A 34 10.23 27.59 -15.08
C GLU A 34 10.37 27.85 -13.58
N GLU A 35 9.32 28.34 -12.91
CA GLU A 35 9.32 28.58 -11.47
C GLU A 35 9.39 27.25 -10.70
N LEU A 36 8.56 26.27 -11.10
CA LEU A 36 8.54 24.94 -10.50
C LEU A 36 9.84 24.18 -10.75
N ASP A 37 10.47 24.36 -11.91
CA ASP A 37 11.78 23.77 -12.21
C ASP A 37 12.90 24.37 -11.36
N GLN A 38 12.87 25.67 -11.10
CA GLN A 38 13.84 26.31 -10.23
C GLN A 38 13.68 25.89 -8.76
N GLU A 39 12.44 25.67 -8.30
CA GLU A 39 12.16 25.32 -6.91
C GLU A 39 12.33 23.81 -6.64
N PHE A 40 11.91 22.96 -7.57
CA PHE A 40 11.80 21.51 -7.36
C PHE A 40 12.67 20.65 -8.30
N GLU A 41 13.44 21.26 -9.21
CA GLU A 41 14.33 20.57 -10.16
C GLU A 41 13.59 19.49 -10.97
N LEU A 42 12.75 19.90 -11.92
CA LEU A 42 11.96 18.95 -12.70
C LEU A 42 12.89 18.08 -13.57
N GLU A 43 12.65 16.76 -13.55
CA GLU A 43 13.50 15.82 -14.28
C GLU A 43 13.26 15.94 -15.79
N ALA A 44 14.34 16.05 -16.57
CA ALA A 44 14.25 15.99 -18.02
C ALA A 44 14.29 14.53 -18.50
N ASP A 45 13.18 14.03 -19.05
CA ASP A 45 13.13 12.70 -19.65
C ASP A 45 13.14 12.75 -21.18
N THR A 46 14.03 11.97 -21.78
CA THR A 46 14.13 11.80 -23.24
C THR A 46 13.01 10.92 -23.80
N LEU A 47 12.39 10.06 -22.99
CA LEU A 47 11.33 9.13 -23.41
C LEU A 47 10.04 9.85 -23.81
N PHE A 48 9.75 11.02 -23.24
CA PHE A 48 8.57 11.82 -23.52
C PHE A 48 8.87 13.06 -24.37
N GLY A 49 9.86 12.96 -25.26
CA GLY A 49 10.17 14.03 -26.21
C GLY A 49 10.77 15.28 -25.56
N GLY A 50 11.40 15.14 -24.39
CA GLY A 50 12.04 16.23 -23.66
C GLY A 50 11.10 17.01 -22.73
N LEU A 51 9.86 16.55 -22.53
CA LEU A 51 8.98 17.11 -21.50
C LEU A 51 9.60 16.91 -20.12
N LYS A 52 9.59 17.96 -19.30
CA LYS A 52 10.00 17.86 -17.90
C LYS A 52 8.96 17.11 -17.07
N LYS A 53 9.42 16.38 -16.07
CA LYS A 53 8.63 15.51 -15.20
C LYS A 53 8.66 16.01 -13.76
N ASP A 54 7.49 16.00 -13.13
CA ASP A 54 7.37 16.16 -11.67
C ASP A 54 7.85 14.89 -10.95
N ALA A 55 9.00 15.00 -10.28
CA ALA A 55 9.62 13.93 -9.50
C ALA A 55 9.40 14.09 -7.99
N THR A 56 8.55 15.04 -7.57
CA THR A 56 8.40 15.39 -6.15
C THR A 56 7.55 14.38 -5.35
N ASP A 57 6.86 13.43 -6.00
CA ASP A 57 6.28 12.26 -5.30
C ASP A 57 7.41 11.30 -4.91
N PHE A 58 7.85 11.42 -3.66
CA PHE A 58 8.92 10.60 -3.09
C PHE A 58 8.68 9.09 -3.24
N GLU A 59 7.46 8.60 -3.04
CA GLU A 59 7.18 7.15 -3.10
C GLU A 59 7.37 6.63 -4.53
N TRP A 60 6.79 7.31 -5.52
CA TRP A 60 6.91 6.98 -6.93
C TRP A 60 8.37 7.00 -7.37
N SER A 61 9.09 8.08 -7.10
CA SER A 61 10.51 8.22 -7.46
C SER A 61 11.36 7.14 -6.77
N PHE A 62 11.13 6.89 -5.47
CA PHE A 62 11.83 5.83 -4.73
C PHE A 62 11.67 4.45 -5.37
N TRP A 63 10.44 4.05 -5.71
CA TRP A 63 10.17 2.74 -6.30
C TRP A 63 10.62 2.63 -7.77
N MET A 64 10.49 3.72 -8.53
CA MET A 64 10.79 3.72 -9.97
C MET A 64 12.27 3.86 -10.29
N GLU A 65 13.04 4.61 -9.49
CA GLU A 65 14.46 4.83 -9.73
C GLU A 65 15.34 3.83 -8.99
N TRP A 66 15.22 3.81 -7.66
CA TRP A 66 16.06 2.96 -6.82
C TRP A 66 15.54 1.53 -6.74
N GLY A 67 14.23 1.37 -6.53
CA GLY A 67 13.59 0.04 -6.47
C GLY A 67 13.81 -0.78 -7.74
N LYS A 68 13.88 -0.13 -8.91
CA LYS A 68 14.06 -0.79 -10.21
C LYS A 68 15.41 -1.52 -10.35
N GLN A 69 16.47 -1.06 -9.69
CA GLN A 69 17.81 -1.61 -9.93
C GLN A 69 18.05 -2.95 -9.25
N TRP A 70 17.56 -3.18 -8.04
CA TRP A 70 17.80 -4.42 -7.29
C TRP A 70 16.53 -5.24 -7.06
N LEU A 71 15.41 -4.59 -6.74
CA LEU A 71 14.18 -5.30 -6.37
C LEU A 71 13.56 -6.01 -7.57
N VAL A 72 13.63 -5.44 -8.78
CA VAL A 72 13.13 -6.11 -9.99
C VAL A 72 13.84 -7.44 -10.22
N TRP A 73 15.17 -7.50 -10.05
CA TRP A 73 15.92 -8.75 -10.20
C TRP A 73 15.58 -9.77 -9.12
N LEU A 74 15.35 -9.33 -7.89
CA LEU A 74 14.93 -10.23 -6.80
C LEU A 74 13.48 -10.71 -6.99
N LEU A 75 12.60 -9.89 -7.56
CA LEU A 75 11.24 -10.28 -7.91
C LEU A 75 11.23 -11.30 -9.08
N LEU A 76 12.08 -11.09 -10.08
CA LEU A 76 12.30 -12.07 -11.17
C LEU A 76 12.94 -13.35 -10.63
N GLY A 77 13.91 -13.25 -9.73
CA GLY A 77 14.52 -14.38 -9.05
C GLY A 77 13.51 -15.18 -8.24
N HIS A 78 12.61 -14.50 -7.51
CA HIS A 78 11.49 -15.15 -6.81
C HIS A 78 10.62 -15.92 -7.79
N MET A 79 10.24 -15.31 -8.93
CA MET A 79 9.45 -15.98 -9.96
C MET A 79 10.13 -17.28 -10.41
N VAL A 80 11.43 -17.23 -10.75
CA VAL A 80 12.19 -18.40 -11.19
C VAL A 80 12.24 -19.48 -10.10
N VAL A 81 12.63 -19.11 -8.87
CA VAL A 81 12.72 -20.03 -7.73
C VAL A 81 11.37 -20.65 -7.41
N SER A 82 10.29 -19.88 -7.51
CA SER A 82 8.94 -20.35 -7.27
C SER A 82 8.45 -21.36 -8.31
N GLN A 83 8.70 -21.11 -9.60
CA GLN A 83 8.39 -22.07 -10.65
C GLN A 83 9.25 -23.34 -10.50
N MET A 84 10.55 -23.21 -10.23
CA MET A 84 11.42 -24.35 -9.97
C MET A 84 10.98 -25.17 -8.74
N ALA A 85 10.62 -24.52 -7.64
CA ALA A 85 10.12 -25.17 -6.44
C ALA A 85 8.81 -25.92 -6.69
N THR A 86 7.95 -25.39 -7.55
CA THR A 86 6.70 -26.03 -7.95
C THR A 86 6.96 -27.32 -8.74
N LEU A 87 7.95 -27.30 -9.63
CA LEU A 87 8.33 -28.45 -10.45
C LEU A 87 9.11 -29.52 -9.68
N LEU A 88 10.05 -29.12 -8.82
CA LEU A 88 11.02 -30.03 -8.18
C LEU A 88 10.61 -30.49 -6.77
N ALA A 89 9.97 -29.62 -5.98
CA ALA A 89 9.79 -29.85 -4.55
C ALA A 89 8.50 -29.20 -4.00
N ARG A 90 7.36 -29.47 -4.64
CA ARG A 90 6.05 -28.84 -4.31
C ARG A 90 5.72 -28.85 -2.82
N LYS A 91 5.97 -29.96 -2.12
CA LYS A 91 5.71 -30.10 -0.68
C LYS A 91 6.54 -29.14 0.18
N HIS A 92 7.74 -28.77 -0.27
CA HIS A 92 8.67 -27.91 0.46
C HIS A 92 8.66 -26.46 -0.03
N ARG A 93 7.82 -26.13 -1.02
CA ARG A 93 7.77 -24.80 -1.64
C ARG A 93 7.65 -23.64 -0.64
N PRO A 94 6.76 -23.64 0.37
CA PRO A 94 6.66 -22.52 1.31
C PRO A 94 7.99 -22.25 2.04
N TRP A 95 8.74 -23.31 2.35
CA TRP A 95 10.04 -23.21 3.01
C TRP A 95 11.13 -22.69 2.05
N ILE A 96 11.12 -23.13 0.80
CA ILE A 96 12.04 -22.63 -0.24
C ILE A 96 11.80 -21.13 -0.46
N LEU A 97 10.54 -20.71 -0.58
CA LEU A 97 10.18 -19.29 -0.74
C LEU A 97 10.52 -18.46 0.50
N MET A 98 10.34 -19.01 1.70
CA MET A 98 10.78 -18.37 2.94
C MET A 98 12.29 -18.14 2.95
N LEU A 99 13.08 -19.17 2.62
CA LEU A 99 14.54 -19.07 2.56
C LEU A 99 14.99 -18.06 1.50
N TYR A 100 14.33 -18.06 0.34
CA TYR A 100 14.55 -17.05 -0.69
C TYR A 100 14.27 -15.64 -0.18
N GLY A 101 13.15 -15.43 0.52
CA GLY A 101 12.81 -14.13 1.08
C GLY A 101 13.76 -13.65 2.18
N ILE A 102 14.27 -14.55 3.03
CA ILE A 102 15.33 -14.24 4.01
C ILE A 102 16.61 -13.82 3.28
N TRP A 103 17.01 -14.58 2.26
CA TRP A 103 18.18 -14.28 1.44
C TRP A 103 18.04 -12.95 0.69
N ALA A 104 16.90 -12.70 0.04
CA ALA A 104 16.62 -11.46 -0.65
C ALA A 104 16.57 -10.26 0.30
N CYS A 105 16.00 -10.43 1.51
CA CYS A 105 16.07 -9.42 2.57
C CYS A 105 17.53 -9.12 2.96
N TRP A 106 18.37 -10.15 3.11
CA TRP A 106 19.79 -9.95 3.38
C TRP A 106 20.52 -9.22 2.25
N CYS A 107 20.20 -9.50 0.98
CA CYS A 107 20.81 -8.83 -0.16
C CYS A 107 20.56 -7.31 -0.18
N VAL A 108 19.37 -6.86 0.23
CA VAL A 108 19.00 -5.43 0.13
C VAL A 108 19.13 -4.67 1.45
N LEU A 109 18.90 -5.34 2.59
CA LEU A 109 18.88 -4.71 3.92
C LEU A 109 20.04 -5.20 4.82
N GLY A 110 20.88 -6.11 4.34
CA GLY A 110 22.00 -6.64 5.10
C GLY A 110 21.59 -7.40 6.36
N THR A 111 22.59 -7.74 7.17
CA THR A 111 22.38 -8.42 8.46
C THR A 111 21.52 -7.63 9.44
N PRO A 112 21.66 -6.29 9.59
CA PRO A 112 20.82 -5.52 10.51
C PRO A 112 19.34 -5.57 10.14
N GLY A 113 18.99 -5.48 8.86
CA GLY A 113 17.60 -5.56 8.41
C GLY A 113 16.95 -6.91 8.67
N VAL A 114 17.64 -8.01 8.33
CA VAL A 114 17.14 -9.37 8.61
C VAL A 114 16.96 -9.59 10.11
N ALA A 115 17.94 -9.18 10.92
CA ALA A 115 17.88 -9.28 12.38
C ALA A 115 16.68 -8.50 12.94
N MET A 116 16.42 -7.29 12.43
CA MET A 116 15.31 -6.46 12.88
C MET A 116 13.93 -7.06 12.54
N VAL A 117 13.77 -7.59 11.32
CA VAL A 117 12.54 -8.29 10.91
C VAL A 117 12.31 -9.55 11.77
N LEU A 118 13.35 -10.35 12.00
CA LEU A 118 13.27 -11.53 12.87
C LEU A 118 12.95 -11.15 14.32
N LEU A 119 13.54 -10.07 14.84
CA LEU A 119 13.27 -9.55 16.18
C LEU A 119 11.80 -9.15 16.33
N HIS A 120 11.28 -8.32 15.40
CA HIS A 120 9.87 -7.93 15.39
C HIS A 120 8.94 -9.14 15.28
N THR A 121 9.29 -10.12 14.44
CA THR A 121 8.53 -11.37 14.26
C THR A 121 8.50 -12.17 15.55
N THR A 122 9.63 -12.32 16.23
CA THR A 122 9.75 -13.08 17.48
C THR A 122 8.98 -12.41 18.62
N ILE A 123 9.13 -11.09 18.78
CA ILE A 123 8.37 -10.32 19.77
C ILE A 123 6.86 -10.49 19.54
N SER A 124 6.42 -10.31 18.30
CA SER A 124 5.02 -10.43 17.93
C SER A 124 4.48 -11.84 18.15
N PHE A 125 5.26 -12.87 17.82
CA PHE A 125 4.89 -14.27 18.05
C PHE A 125 4.74 -14.60 19.52
N CYS A 126 5.68 -14.14 20.36
CA CYS A 126 5.62 -14.31 21.82
C CYS A 126 4.38 -13.62 22.40
N VAL A 127 4.08 -12.39 21.97
CA VAL A 127 2.86 -11.68 22.36
C VAL A 127 1.60 -12.41 21.89
N ALA A 128 1.61 -12.97 20.69
CA ALA A 128 0.49 -13.72 20.14
C ALA A 128 0.14 -14.96 20.98
N GLN A 129 1.11 -15.59 21.65
CA GLN A 129 0.87 -16.77 22.50
C GLN A 129 -0.08 -16.48 23.67
N PHE A 130 -0.12 -15.24 24.15
CA PHE A 130 -1.05 -14.83 25.21
C PHE A 130 -2.51 -14.74 24.72
N ARG A 131 -2.76 -14.83 23.41
CA ARG A 131 -4.09 -14.78 22.78
C ARG A 131 -4.95 -13.59 23.22
N SER A 132 -4.28 -12.47 23.54
CA SER A 132 -4.93 -11.22 23.90
C SER A 132 -4.90 -10.25 22.72
N GLN A 133 -6.08 -9.85 22.25
CA GLN A 133 -6.21 -8.83 21.21
C GLN A 133 -5.60 -7.51 21.65
N LEU A 134 -5.84 -7.09 22.91
CA LEU A 134 -5.28 -5.86 23.45
C LEU A 134 -3.76 -5.88 23.44
N LEU A 135 -3.15 -6.96 23.92
CA LEU A 135 -1.69 -7.08 23.95
C LEU A 135 -1.10 -7.11 22.54
N SER A 136 -1.77 -7.79 21.60
CA SER A 136 -1.37 -7.83 20.19
C SER A 136 -1.37 -6.44 19.57
N TRP A 137 -2.43 -5.65 19.79
CA TRP A 137 -2.51 -4.27 19.29
C TRP A 137 -1.50 -3.35 19.96
N LEU A 138 -1.33 -3.43 21.29
CA LEU A 138 -0.31 -2.67 22.00
C LEU A 138 1.09 -2.99 21.47
N CYS A 139 1.40 -4.25 21.23
CA CYS A 139 2.65 -4.68 20.62
C CYS A 139 2.84 -4.07 19.23
N THR A 140 1.83 -4.15 18.36
CA THR A 140 1.89 -3.52 17.03
C THR A 140 2.12 -2.01 17.13
N PHE A 141 1.42 -1.30 18.01
CA PHE A 141 1.62 0.14 18.20
C PHE A 141 3.01 0.49 18.74
N LEU A 142 3.56 -0.32 19.65
CA LEU A 142 4.92 -0.14 20.15
C LEU A 142 5.97 -0.43 19.06
N LEU A 143 5.78 -1.46 18.24
CA LEU A 143 6.67 -1.76 17.12
C LEU A 143 6.59 -0.72 16.01
N LEU A 144 5.43 -0.09 15.81
CA LEU A 144 5.27 1.04 14.88
C LEU A 144 5.88 2.32 15.46
N SER A 145 5.75 2.57 16.76
CA SER A 145 6.32 3.77 17.39
C SER A 145 7.85 3.74 17.39
N THR A 146 8.48 2.57 17.53
CA THR A 146 9.94 2.43 17.40
C THR A 146 10.45 2.83 16.03
N LEU A 147 9.59 2.83 15.00
CA LEU A 147 9.97 3.33 13.67
C LEU A 147 10.15 4.86 13.64
N ARG A 148 9.49 5.58 14.55
CA ARG A 148 9.40 7.06 14.61
C ARG A 148 10.14 7.68 15.80
N LEU A 149 10.57 6.88 16.77
CA LEU A 149 11.36 7.37 17.90
C LEU A 149 12.73 7.85 17.38
N GLN A 150 13.00 9.15 17.51
CA GLN A 150 14.23 9.79 17.00
C GLN A 150 15.51 9.02 17.35
N GLY A 151 15.67 8.59 18.60
CA GLY A 151 16.85 7.83 19.02
C GLY A 151 16.99 6.47 18.32
N VAL A 152 15.88 5.79 18.01
CA VAL A 152 15.89 4.51 17.29
C VAL A 152 16.08 4.74 15.79
N GLU A 153 15.48 5.80 15.26
CA GLU A 153 15.67 6.26 13.87
C GLU A 153 17.14 6.56 13.57
N GLU A 154 17.82 7.33 14.41
CA GLU A 154 19.25 7.61 14.23
C GLU A 154 20.10 6.33 14.24
N VAL A 155 19.81 5.39 15.14
CA VAL A 155 20.54 4.12 15.20
C VAL A 155 20.34 3.29 13.93
N LYS A 156 19.09 3.18 13.44
CA LYS A 156 18.80 2.47 12.18
C LYS A 156 19.47 3.15 11.00
N ARG A 157 19.45 4.48 10.93
CA ARG A 157 20.07 5.25 9.84
C ARG A 157 21.58 5.03 9.78
N ARG A 158 22.25 4.86 10.93
CA ARG A 158 23.69 4.53 11.01
C ARG A 158 24.05 3.15 10.45
N TRP A 159 23.10 2.24 10.27
CA TRP A 159 23.38 0.91 9.68
C TRP A 159 23.57 0.95 8.17
N TYR A 160 23.06 1.99 7.51
CA TYR A 160 22.99 2.08 6.05
C TYR A 160 23.85 3.21 5.53
N LYS A 161 24.32 3.05 4.29
CA LYS A 161 25.15 4.07 3.62
C LYS A 161 24.27 5.10 2.91
N THR A 162 23.11 4.65 2.42
CA THR A 162 22.18 5.49 1.66
C THR A 162 20.86 5.63 2.41
N GLU A 163 20.18 6.75 2.21
CA GLU A 163 18.84 6.97 2.79
C GLU A 163 17.81 6.00 2.23
N ASN A 164 17.96 5.59 0.96
CA ASN A 164 17.04 4.66 0.30
C ASN A 164 17.02 3.28 0.98
N GLU A 165 18.16 2.75 1.42
CA GLU A 165 18.23 1.51 2.19
C GLU A 165 17.48 1.63 3.53
N TYR A 166 17.64 2.77 4.20
CA TYR A 166 16.92 3.09 5.43
C TYR A 166 15.41 3.17 5.20
N TYR A 167 14.97 3.89 4.17
CA TYR A 167 13.56 3.99 3.81
C TYR A 167 12.98 2.64 3.40
N LEU A 168 13.74 1.80 2.69
CA LEU A 168 13.31 0.44 2.39
C LEU A 168 13.09 -0.38 3.66
N LEU A 169 14.01 -0.30 4.64
CA LEU A 169 13.81 -0.94 5.94
C LEU A 169 12.52 -0.43 6.60
N GLN A 170 12.29 0.88 6.58
CA GLN A 170 11.11 1.49 7.18
C GLN A 170 9.80 1.05 6.51
N PHE A 171 9.75 1.02 5.17
CA PHE A 171 8.62 0.48 4.43
C PHE A 171 8.38 -0.99 4.77
N THR A 172 9.44 -1.80 4.76
CA THR A 172 9.39 -3.22 5.11
C THR A 172 8.80 -3.43 6.50
N LEU A 173 9.35 -2.79 7.53
CA LEU A 173 8.89 -2.97 8.90
C LEU A 173 7.44 -2.50 9.10
N THR A 174 7.04 -1.40 8.44
CA THR A 174 5.66 -0.91 8.47
C THR A 174 4.69 -1.93 7.88
N VAL A 175 4.98 -2.44 6.68
CA VAL A 175 4.14 -3.45 6.02
C VAL A 175 4.14 -4.75 6.84
N ARG A 176 5.31 -5.21 7.32
CA ARG A 176 5.40 -6.43 8.13
C ARG A 176 4.62 -6.33 9.45
N CYS A 177 4.47 -5.15 10.05
CA CYS A 177 3.62 -4.97 11.23
C CYS A 177 2.19 -5.45 10.98
N LEU A 178 1.63 -5.22 9.79
CA LEU A 178 0.29 -5.70 9.42
C LEU A 178 0.21 -7.23 9.35
N TYR A 179 1.29 -7.87 8.89
CA TYR A 179 1.39 -9.33 8.82
C TYR A 179 1.47 -9.92 10.23
N TYR A 180 2.27 -9.32 11.12
CA TYR A 180 2.32 -9.72 12.53
C TYR A 180 0.95 -9.61 13.19
N THR A 181 0.27 -8.47 13.02
CA THR A 181 -1.07 -8.24 13.58
C THR A 181 -2.09 -9.24 13.01
N SER A 182 -2.06 -9.50 11.70
CA SER A 182 -2.93 -10.49 11.07
C SER A 182 -2.73 -11.88 11.69
N PHE A 183 -1.49 -12.34 11.87
CA PHE A 183 -1.22 -13.61 12.53
C PHE A 183 -1.74 -13.63 13.98
N SER A 184 -1.42 -12.60 14.77
CA SER A 184 -1.78 -12.52 16.18
C SER A 184 -3.29 -12.52 16.41
N LEU A 185 -4.04 -11.75 15.62
CA LEU A 185 -5.50 -11.66 15.73
C LEU A 185 -6.18 -12.98 15.35
N GLU A 186 -5.73 -13.60 14.28
CA GLU A 186 -6.25 -14.91 13.85
C GLU A 186 -6.01 -15.97 14.91
N LEU A 187 -4.83 -15.98 15.55
CA LEU A 187 -4.55 -16.87 16.68
C LEU A 187 -5.45 -16.60 17.90
N CYS A 188 -5.82 -15.34 18.15
CA CYS A 188 -6.77 -14.99 19.21
C CYS A 188 -8.20 -15.51 18.92
N TRP A 189 -8.62 -15.52 17.65
CA TRP A 189 -9.97 -15.92 17.24
C TRP A 189 -10.17 -17.42 17.04
N GLN A 190 -9.08 -18.19 16.96
CA GLN A 190 -9.19 -19.65 16.84
C GLN A 190 -9.82 -20.29 18.10
N GLN A 191 -10.95 -20.98 17.91
CA GLN A 191 -11.56 -21.83 18.94
C GLN A 191 -10.74 -23.13 19.10
N LEU A 192 -10.30 -23.44 20.33
CA LEU A 192 -9.76 -24.77 20.66
C LEU A 192 -10.92 -25.78 20.58
N PRO A 193 -10.84 -26.85 19.77
CA PRO A 193 -9.81 -27.90 19.88
C PRO A 193 -9.03 -28.19 18.58
N ALA A 194 -9.23 -27.41 17.51
CA ALA A 194 -8.53 -27.59 16.23
C ALA A 194 -7.19 -26.86 16.22
N ALA A 195 -6.23 -27.29 17.04
CA ALA A 195 -4.85 -26.81 16.95
C ALA A 195 -4.23 -27.34 15.64
N SER A 196 -4.54 -26.70 14.51
CA SER A 196 -3.87 -27.00 13.26
C SER A 196 -2.38 -26.72 13.43
N THR A 197 -1.53 -27.67 13.06
CA THR A 197 -0.05 -27.57 13.10
C THR A 197 0.51 -26.39 12.29
N SER A 198 -0.35 -25.71 11.53
CA SER A 198 -0.02 -24.57 10.68
C SER A 198 0.10 -23.24 11.43
N TYR A 199 -0.40 -23.12 12.67
CA TYR A 199 -0.24 -21.90 13.50
C TYR A 199 1.04 -21.99 14.35
N SER A 200 2.17 -22.15 13.66
CA SER A 200 3.49 -22.30 14.27
C SER A 200 4.46 -21.22 13.80
N PHE A 201 5.53 -21.01 14.57
CA PHE A 201 6.55 -19.99 14.26
C PHE A 201 7.16 -20.13 12.84
N PRO A 202 7.48 -21.34 12.33
CA PRO A 202 7.98 -21.47 10.97
C PRO A 202 6.99 -20.97 9.91
N TRP A 203 5.70 -21.24 10.07
CA TRP A 203 4.68 -20.74 9.14
C TRP A 203 4.48 -19.23 9.24
N MET A 204 4.65 -18.64 10.44
CA MET A 204 4.72 -17.19 10.59
C MET A 204 5.93 -16.62 9.83
N LEU A 205 7.10 -17.26 9.91
CA LEU A 205 8.27 -16.85 9.13
C LEU A 205 8.03 -16.96 7.63
N ALA A 206 7.45 -18.06 7.15
CA ALA A 206 7.11 -18.23 5.74
C ALA A 206 6.13 -17.16 5.23
N TYR A 207 5.17 -16.76 6.07
CA TYR A 207 4.23 -15.68 5.77
C TYR A 207 4.88 -14.30 5.78
N VAL A 208 5.72 -14.01 6.78
CA VAL A 208 6.41 -12.73 6.93
C VAL A 208 7.45 -12.52 5.84
N PHE A 209 8.22 -13.55 5.49
CA PHE A 209 9.28 -13.51 4.48
C PHE A 209 8.80 -13.91 3.07
N TYR A 210 7.49 -13.97 2.83
CA TYR A 210 7.01 -14.16 1.46
C TYR A 210 7.37 -12.92 0.61
N TYR A 211 8.37 -13.08 -0.25
CA TYR A 211 9.11 -11.96 -0.86
C TYR A 211 8.28 -11.02 -1.75
N PRO A 212 7.33 -11.48 -2.60
CA PRO A 212 6.64 -10.61 -3.55
C PRO A 212 5.95 -9.41 -2.93
N VAL A 213 5.44 -9.57 -1.70
CA VAL A 213 4.72 -8.54 -0.94
C VAL A 213 5.54 -8.01 0.23
N PHE A 214 6.81 -8.38 0.35
CA PHE A 214 7.62 -8.19 1.55
C PHE A 214 7.83 -6.71 1.91
N HIS A 215 8.27 -5.93 0.92
CA HIS A 215 8.55 -4.51 1.07
C HIS A 215 7.29 -3.64 0.81
N ASN A 216 6.47 -4.05 -0.16
CA ASN A 216 5.23 -3.38 -0.53
C ASN A 216 4.29 -4.37 -1.25
N GLY A 217 2.97 -4.14 -1.20
CA GLY A 217 2.00 -4.97 -1.91
C GLY A 217 0.68 -5.19 -1.15
N PRO A 218 -0.27 -5.90 -1.79
CA PRO A 218 -1.56 -6.18 -1.17
C PRO A 218 -1.43 -7.19 -0.03
N ILE A 219 -2.19 -6.96 1.04
CA ILE A 219 -2.13 -7.77 2.27
C ILE A 219 -3.08 -8.96 2.15
N LEU A 220 -2.51 -10.16 2.08
CA LEU A 220 -3.23 -11.41 2.18
C LEU A 220 -3.28 -11.85 3.64
N SER A 221 -4.44 -12.22 4.18
CA SER A 221 -4.52 -12.66 5.59
C SER A 221 -3.78 -13.97 5.82
N PHE A 222 -3.29 -14.19 7.05
CA PHE A 222 -2.57 -15.42 7.41
C PHE A 222 -3.31 -16.72 7.05
N PRO A 223 -4.60 -16.94 7.41
CA PRO A 223 -5.30 -18.18 7.07
C PRO A 223 -5.47 -18.36 5.56
N GLU A 224 -5.70 -17.28 4.81
CA GLU A 224 -5.79 -17.35 3.35
C GLU A 224 -4.44 -17.72 2.72
N PHE A 225 -3.35 -17.13 3.21
CA PHE A 225 -2.00 -17.46 2.77
C PHE A 225 -1.68 -18.95 2.97
N ILE A 226 -1.88 -19.47 4.20
CA ILE A 226 -1.60 -20.87 4.52
C ILE A 226 -2.48 -21.81 3.69
N LYS A 227 -3.79 -21.55 3.66
CA LYS A 227 -4.74 -22.37 2.92
C LYS A 227 -4.36 -22.43 1.44
N GLN A 228 -4.10 -21.28 0.83
CA GLN A 228 -3.74 -21.22 -0.58
C GLN A 228 -2.40 -21.91 -0.81
N MET A 229 -1.35 -21.61 -0.05
CA MET A 229 -0.03 -22.26 -0.16
C MET A 229 -0.07 -23.79 -0.02
N GLN A 230 -1.00 -24.33 0.78
CA GLN A 230 -1.15 -25.78 0.95
C GLN A 230 -2.02 -26.44 -0.15
N GLN A 231 -3.02 -25.73 -0.66
CA GLN A 231 -4.04 -26.27 -1.58
C GLN A 231 -3.76 -26.00 -3.07
N GLN A 232 -2.61 -25.44 -3.42
CA GLN A 232 -2.37 -24.94 -4.78
C GLN A 232 -2.55 -25.99 -5.85
N GLU A 233 -3.44 -25.75 -6.80
CA GLU A 233 -3.56 -26.56 -8.00
C GLU A 233 -2.52 -26.14 -9.05
N HIS A 234 -2.07 -27.09 -9.86
CA HIS A 234 -1.07 -26.83 -10.89
C HIS A 234 -1.75 -26.19 -12.10
N GLU A 235 -1.58 -24.88 -12.28
CA GLU A 235 -1.98 -24.23 -13.52
C GLU A 235 -1.04 -24.61 -14.68
N SER A 236 -1.60 -24.75 -15.87
CA SER A 236 -0.83 -25.04 -17.08
C SER A 236 0.18 -23.93 -17.36
N LEU A 237 1.38 -24.27 -17.82
CA LEU A 237 2.40 -23.29 -18.20
C LEU A 237 1.88 -22.27 -19.23
N LYS A 238 0.99 -22.69 -20.13
CA LYS A 238 0.32 -21.78 -21.09
C LYS A 238 -0.60 -20.77 -20.39
N ALA A 239 -1.31 -21.19 -19.34
CA ALA A 239 -2.15 -20.31 -18.54
C ALA A 239 -1.30 -19.29 -17.78
N ASN A 240 -0.22 -19.74 -17.14
CA ASN A 240 0.74 -18.86 -16.45
C ASN A 240 1.35 -17.80 -17.38
N LEU A 241 1.75 -18.19 -18.59
CA LEU A 241 2.26 -17.25 -19.59
C LEU A 241 1.20 -16.23 -20.05
N CYS A 242 -0.06 -16.67 -20.21
CA CYS A 242 -1.16 -15.77 -20.55
C CYS A 242 -1.43 -14.76 -19.42
N VAL A 243 -1.48 -15.23 -18.17
CA VAL A 243 -1.64 -14.37 -16.98
C VAL A 243 -0.48 -13.39 -16.88
N LEU A 244 0.76 -13.84 -17.09
CA LEU A 244 1.94 -12.99 -17.11
C LEU A 244 1.84 -11.90 -18.19
N ALA A 245 1.54 -12.29 -19.44
CA ALA A 245 1.46 -11.35 -20.56
C ALA A 245 0.35 -10.30 -20.37
N LEU A 246 -0.86 -10.73 -19.99
CA LEU A 246 -1.98 -9.82 -19.71
C LEU A 246 -1.70 -8.92 -18.49
N GLY A 247 -1.07 -9.49 -17.45
CA GLY A 247 -0.67 -8.76 -16.26
C GLY A 247 0.36 -7.67 -16.57
N LEU A 248 1.43 -8.02 -17.29
CA LEU A 248 2.47 -7.08 -17.71
C LEU A 248 1.92 -6.00 -18.64
N GLY A 249 1.10 -6.36 -19.63
CA GLY A 249 0.47 -5.37 -20.53
C GLY A 249 -0.40 -4.36 -19.77
N ARG A 250 -1.15 -4.83 -18.77
CA ARG A 250 -1.94 -3.96 -17.90
C ARG A 250 -1.07 -3.07 -17.02
N LEU A 251 -0.01 -3.61 -16.44
CA LEU A 251 0.94 -2.85 -15.62
C LEU A 251 1.64 -1.76 -16.44
N LEU A 252 2.08 -2.08 -17.65
CA LEU A 252 2.67 -1.12 -18.57
C LEU A 252 1.70 0.00 -18.94
N CYS A 253 0.42 -0.32 -19.16
CA CYS A 253 -0.61 0.68 -19.43
C CYS A 253 -0.80 1.65 -18.25
N TRP A 254 -0.90 1.14 -17.02
CA TRP A 254 -1.03 1.99 -15.83
C TRP A 254 0.24 2.77 -15.52
N TRP A 255 1.41 2.16 -15.70
CA TRP A 255 2.69 2.85 -15.55
C TRP A 255 2.81 4.01 -16.53
N TRP A 256 2.49 3.78 -17.81
CA TRP A 256 2.52 4.83 -18.83
C TRP A 256 1.52 5.96 -18.51
N LEU A 257 0.34 5.63 -17.98
CA LEU A 257 -0.62 6.63 -17.52
C LEU A 257 -0.07 7.47 -16.36
N ALA A 258 0.56 6.85 -15.36
CA ALA A 258 1.17 7.56 -14.24
C ALA A 258 2.31 8.48 -14.70
N GLU A 259 3.20 8.00 -15.56
CA GLU A 259 4.27 8.83 -16.13
C GLU A 259 3.70 10.00 -16.94
N LEU A 260 2.68 9.76 -17.77
CA LEU A 260 2.02 10.82 -18.52
C LEU A 260 1.39 11.86 -17.59
N MET A 261 0.75 11.43 -16.50
CA MET A 261 0.20 12.35 -15.49
C MET A 261 1.31 13.22 -14.87
N ALA A 262 2.45 12.64 -14.49
CA ALA A 262 3.58 13.36 -13.90
C ALA A 262 4.27 14.34 -14.88
N HIS A 263 4.30 14.01 -16.18
CA HIS A 263 4.86 14.90 -17.20
C HIS A 263 3.92 16.03 -17.58
N LEU A 264 2.61 15.80 -17.59
CA LEU A 264 1.62 16.79 -18.00
C LEU A 264 1.18 17.69 -16.85
N MET A 265 0.91 17.11 -15.69
CA MET A 265 0.34 17.78 -14.53
C MET A 265 1.34 17.71 -13.38
N TYR A 266 1.94 18.84 -13.02
CA TYR A 266 2.94 18.94 -11.95
C TYR A 266 2.27 18.95 -10.57
N VAL A 267 1.46 17.92 -10.32
CA VAL A 267 0.50 17.87 -9.22
C VAL A 267 1.21 18.02 -7.86
N HIS A 268 2.32 17.32 -7.66
CA HIS A 268 2.99 17.29 -6.37
C HIS A 268 3.87 18.53 -6.19
N ALA A 269 4.50 19.04 -7.26
CA ALA A 269 5.27 20.28 -7.22
C ALA A 269 4.35 21.48 -6.91
N ILE A 270 3.21 21.59 -7.60
CA ILE A 270 2.21 22.63 -7.33
C ILE A 270 1.67 22.49 -5.90
N TYR A 271 1.39 21.27 -5.44
CA TYR A 271 0.90 21.02 -4.08
C TYR A 271 1.92 21.43 -2.99
N ASN A 272 3.22 21.31 -3.27
CA ASN A 272 4.26 21.70 -2.33
C ASN A 272 4.58 23.20 -2.37
N SER A 273 4.13 23.93 -3.39
CA SER A 273 4.29 25.38 -3.49
C SER A 273 3.08 26.12 -2.91
N ILE A 274 3.20 26.55 -1.65
CA ILE A 274 2.19 27.37 -0.96
C ILE A 274 1.78 28.64 -1.75
N PRO A 275 2.72 29.47 -2.27
CA PRO A 275 2.32 30.69 -2.97
C PRO A 275 1.51 30.39 -4.24
N LEU A 276 1.86 29.31 -4.96
CA LEU A 276 1.12 28.91 -6.15
C LEU A 276 -0.27 28.38 -5.79
N LEU A 277 -0.40 27.58 -4.73
CA LEU A 277 -1.69 27.12 -4.22
C LEU A 277 -2.64 28.26 -3.84
N GLU A 278 -2.13 29.35 -3.28
CA GLU A 278 -2.94 30.52 -2.92
C GLU A 278 -3.35 31.35 -4.13
N ALA A 279 -2.57 31.31 -5.22
CA ALA A 279 -2.81 32.09 -6.43
C ALA A 279 -3.75 31.42 -7.45
N VAL A 280 -3.84 30.08 -7.45
CA VAL A 280 -4.59 29.34 -8.46
C VAL A 280 -6.12 29.42 -8.29
N SER A 281 -6.83 29.21 -9.39
CA SER A 281 -8.30 29.25 -9.40
C SER A 281 -8.92 28.09 -8.60
N GLY A 282 -10.18 28.23 -8.17
CA GLY A 282 -10.92 27.14 -7.54
C GLY A 282 -11.09 25.90 -8.44
N TRP A 283 -11.16 26.08 -9.75
CA TRP A 283 -11.19 24.97 -10.71
C TRP A 283 -9.86 24.22 -10.74
N THR A 284 -8.75 24.96 -10.75
CA THR A 284 -7.39 24.39 -10.67
C THR A 284 -7.19 23.65 -9.35
N LEU A 285 -7.61 24.21 -8.22
CA LEU A 285 -7.54 23.54 -6.91
C LEU A 285 -8.36 22.25 -6.88
N GLY A 286 -9.59 22.28 -7.39
CA GLY A 286 -10.43 21.09 -7.52
C GLY A 286 -9.82 20.03 -8.43
N GLY A 287 -9.22 20.46 -9.55
CA GLY A 287 -8.48 19.61 -10.47
C GLY A 287 -7.23 19.02 -9.85
N LEU A 288 -6.47 19.79 -9.07
CA LEU A 288 -5.26 19.36 -8.39
C LEU A 288 -5.59 18.30 -7.35
N ALA A 289 -6.60 18.53 -6.52
CA ALA A 289 -7.07 17.54 -5.54
C ALA A 289 -7.54 16.24 -6.21
N LEU A 290 -8.25 16.34 -7.34
CA LEU A 290 -8.69 15.19 -8.12
C LEU A 290 -7.50 14.45 -8.77
N ALA A 291 -6.56 15.18 -9.37
CA ALA A 291 -5.37 14.64 -10.01
C ALA A 291 -4.47 13.95 -8.99
N GLN A 292 -4.31 14.51 -7.78
CA GLN A 292 -3.58 13.91 -6.67
C GLN A 292 -4.14 12.55 -6.29
N VAL A 293 -5.46 12.48 -6.08
CA VAL A 293 -6.14 11.25 -5.68
C VAL A 293 -6.14 10.19 -6.79
N LEU A 294 -6.22 10.61 -8.05
CA LEU A 294 -6.12 9.69 -9.19
C LEU A 294 -4.68 9.23 -9.44
N PHE A 295 -3.69 10.10 -9.26
CA PHE A 295 -2.29 9.71 -9.33
C PHE A 295 -1.99 8.67 -8.25
N PHE A 296 -2.44 8.92 -7.03
CA PHE A 296 -2.39 7.95 -5.94
C PHE A 296 -3.05 6.61 -6.34
N TYR A 297 -4.25 6.65 -6.93
CA TYR A 297 -4.91 5.44 -7.41
C TYR A 297 -4.07 4.67 -8.46
N VAL A 298 -3.59 5.34 -9.50
CA VAL A 298 -2.81 4.71 -10.58
C VAL A 298 -1.45 4.22 -10.08
N LYS A 299 -0.77 4.98 -9.22
CA LYS A 299 0.47 4.62 -8.52
C LYS A 299 0.33 3.25 -7.87
N TYR A 300 -0.73 3.05 -7.08
CA TYR A 300 -0.94 1.78 -6.37
C TYR A 300 -1.42 0.64 -7.28
N LEU A 301 -2.05 0.92 -8.43
CA LEU A 301 -2.30 -0.13 -9.43
C LEU A 301 -1.00 -0.74 -9.97
N VAL A 302 0.06 0.07 -10.08
CA VAL A 302 1.40 -0.40 -10.50
C VAL A 302 2.11 -1.04 -9.31
N LEU A 303 2.26 -0.32 -8.20
CA LEU A 303 3.04 -0.76 -7.03
C LEU A 303 2.48 -2.04 -6.40
N PHE A 304 1.16 -2.20 -6.31
CA PHE A 304 0.55 -3.44 -5.80
C PHE A 304 0.32 -4.47 -6.91
N GLY A 305 0.20 -4.01 -8.16
CA GLY A 305 -0.06 -4.89 -9.29
C GLY A 305 1.11 -5.82 -9.61
N VAL A 306 2.35 -5.35 -9.46
CA VAL A 306 3.56 -6.19 -9.66
C VAL A 306 3.60 -7.35 -8.64
N PRO A 307 3.56 -7.11 -7.31
CA PRO A 307 3.39 -8.16 -6.30
C PRO A 307 2.18 -9.08 -6.56
N ALA A 308 1.02 -8.49 -6.89
CA ALA A 308 -0.20 -9.26 -7.15
C ALA A 308 -0.06 -10.18 -8.36
N LEU A 309 0.71 -9.80 -9.38
CA LEU A 309 0.98 -10.65 -10.54
C LEU A 309 1.84 -11.85 -10.14
N LEU A 310 2.90 -11.63 -9.36
CA LEU A 310 3.74 -12.72 -8.84
C LEU A 310 2.96 -13.66 -7.92
N MET A 311 2.08 -13.13 -7.08
CA MET A 311 1.15 -13.94 -6.28
C MET A 311 0.30 -14.86 -7.17
N ARG A 312 -0.27 -14.33 -8.26
CA ARG A 312 -1.06 -15.15 -9.21
C ARG A 312 -0.22 -16.23 -9.87
N LEU A 313 1.00 -15.91 -10.30
CA LEU A 313 1.94 -16.89 -10.87
C LEU A 313 2.38 -17.93 -9.85
N ASP A 314 2.36 -17.54 -8.58
CA ASP A 314 2.58 -18.49 -7.50
C ASP A 314 1.38 -19.41 -7.29
N GLY A 315 0.20 -19.10 -7.83
CA GLY A 315 -1.06 -19.81 -7.56
C GLY A 315 -1.78 -19.31 -6.31
N LEU A 316 -1.45 -18.10 -5.84
CA LEU A 316 -2.21 -17.37 -4.83
C LEU A 316 -3.22 -16.46 -5.51
N THR A 317 -4.40 -16.32 -4.91
CA THR A 317 -5.37 -15.31 -5.32
C THR A 317 -5.09 -14.03 -4.52
N PRO A 318 -4.48 -13.00 -5.13
CA PRO A 318 -4.24 -11.74 -4.41
C PRO A 318 -5.58 -11.06 -4.08
N PRO A 319 -5.63 -10.26 -3.00
CA PRO A 319 -6.75 -9.38 -2.73
C PRO A 319 -7.07 -8.48 -3.93
N ALA A 320 -8.31 -7.98 -3.99
CA ALA A 320 -8.67 -6.99 -4.98
C ALA A 320 -7.76 -5.75 -4.85
N LEU A 321 -7.23 -5.29 -5.98
CA LEU A 321 -6.52 -4.02 -6.05
C LEU A 321 -7.48 -2.86 -5.74
N PRO A 322 -6.95 -1.67 -5.39
CA PRO A 322 -7.77 -0.49 -5.14
C PRO A 322 -8.78 -0.26 -6.27
N ARG A 323 -9.94 0.28 -5.90
CA ARG A 323 -10.96 0.69 -6.87
C ARG A 323 -10.80 2.16 -7.22
N CYS A 324 -11.22 2.53 -8.43
CA CYS A 324 -11.13 3.92 -8.89
C CYS A 324 -11.90 4.86 -7.96
N VAL A 325 -11.20 5.88 -7.46
CA VAL A 325 -11.75 6.80 -6.45
C VAL A 325 -12.92 7.61 -7.01
N SER A 326 -12.91 7.96 -8.30
CA SER A 326 -14.04 8.64 -8.96
C SER A 326 -15.32 7.81 -9.04
N THR A 327 -15.25 6.49 -8.80
CA THR A 327 -16.44 5.61 -8.77
C THR A 327 -16.99 5.41 -7.35
N MET A 328 -16.31 5.95 -6.34
CA MET A 328 -16.69 5.81 -4.94
C MET A 328 -17.60 6.96 -4.50
N PHE A 329 -18.85 6.64 -4.19
CA PHE A 329 -19.83 7.58 -3.62
C PHE A 329 -19.74 7.69 -2.09
N SER A 330 -18.84 6.92 -1.45
CA SER A 330 -18.67 6.90 -0.01
C SER A 330 -17.24 6.59 0.38
N PHE A 331 -16.70 7.40 1.29
CA PHE A 331 -15.44 7.09 1.98
C PHE A 331 -15.48 5.70 2.65
N THR A 332 -16.60 5.30 3.25
CA THR A 332 -16.75 3.95 3.83
C THR A 332 -16.61 2.85 2.78
N GLY A 333 -17.18 3.06 1.58
CA GLY A 333 -17.06 2.11 0.47
C GLY A 333 -15.62 1.99 -0.03
N MET A 334 -14.92 3.13 -0.14
CA MET A 334 -13.52 3.21 -0.56
C MET A 334 -12.60 2.39 0.36
N TRP A 335 -12.72 2.59 1.69
CA TRP A 335 -11.86 1.89 2.65
C TRP A 335 -12.25 0.43 2.89
N ARG A 336 -13.51 0.04 2.62
CA ARG A 336 -13.93 -1.38 2.68
C ARG A 336 -13.52 -2.19 1.47
N SER A 337 -13.33 -1.55 0.31
CA SER A 337 -12.87 -2.25 -0.89
C SER A 337 -11.40 -2.68 -0.82
N ASP A 338 -10.61 -2.09 0.07
CA ASP A 338 -9.26 -2.57 0.40
C ASP A 338 -9.36 -3.79 1.33
N ALA A 339 -9.71 -4.94 0.73
CA ALA A 339 -10.12 -6.15 1.42
C ALA A 339 -9.10 -6.70 2.44
N GLY A 340 -7.81 -6.45 2.23
CA GLY A 340 -6.73 -6.85 3.15
C GLY A 340 -6.70 -6.03 4.44
N PHE A 341 -6.86 -4.72 4.33
CA PHE A 341 -6.94 -3.82 5.49
C PHE A 341 -8.28 -3.93 6.21
N ALA A 342 -9.37 -4.19 5.48
CA ALA A 342 -10.73 -4.37 6.01
C ALA A 342 -10.83 -5.39 7.15
N LYS A 343 -10.15 -6.54 7.02
CA LYS A 343 -10.19 -7.58 8.05
C LYS A 343 -9.37 -7.22 9.29
N VAL A 344 -8.23 -6.56 9.11
CA VAL A 344 -7.36 -6.11 10.21
C VAL A 344 -8.02 -4.95 10.98
N GLY A 345 -8.65 -4.00 10.27
CA GLY A 345 -9.39 -2.89 10.87
C GLY A 345 -10.59 -3.32 11.72
N GLN A 346 -11.36 -4.32 11.27
CA GLN A 346 -12.54 -4.83 12.00
C GLN A 346 -12.20 -5.45 13.35
N ALA A 347 -10.96 -5.92 13.50
CA ALA A 347 -10.41 -6.51 14.70
C ALA A 347 -9.90 -5.47 15.72
N CYS A 348 -9.90 -4.18 15.38
CA CYS A 348 -9.38 -3.15 16.25
C CYS A 348 -10.30 -2.99 17.48
N PRO A 349 -9.77 -3.08 18.73
CA PRO A 349 -10.57 -3.01 19.96
C PRO A 349 -11.31 -1.68 20.09
N VAL A 350 -10.77 -0.63 19.48
CA VAL A 350 -11.39 0.69 19.39
C VAL A 350 -12.45 0.76 18.28
N GLY A 351 -12.29 -0.01 17.21
CA GLY A 351 -13.34 -0.19 16.20
C GLY A 351 -14.55 -0.95 16.75
N GLY A 352 -14.32 -1.93 17.63
CA GLY A 352 -15.34 -2.82 18.21
C GLY A 352 -16.08 -2.31 19.45
N ALA A 353 -15.49 -1.40 20.24
CA ALA A 353 -16.14 -0.84 21.42
C ALA A 353 -17.17 0.25 21.07
N ARG A 354 -18.32 0.29 21.76
CA ARG A 354 -19.26 1.43 21.71
C ARG A 354 -18.62 2.63 22.43
N LEU A 355 -17.73 3.34 21.76
CA LEU A 355 -17.13 4.56 22.28
C LEU A 355 -18.09 5.74 22.18
N ASP A 356 -18.10 6.63 23.16
CA ASP A 356 -18.90 7.85 23.08
C ASP A 356 -18.30 8.86 22.07
N ARG A 357 -19.17 9.72 21.52
CA ARG A 357 -18.84 10.70 20.47
C ARG A 357 -17.59 11.55 20.76
N PRO A 358 -17.38 12.13 21.96
CA PRO A 358 -16.18 12.92 22.25
C PRO A 358 -14.90 12.10 22.36
N GLN A 359 -14.97 10.85 22.84
CA GLN A 359 -13.82 9.94 22.88
C GLN A 359 -13.38 9.54 21.47
N ARG A 360 -14.34 9.35 20.55
CA ARG A 360 -14.06 9.10 19.12
C ARG A 360 -13.45 10.31 18.41
N VAL A 361 -13.91 11.53 18.68
CA VAL A 361 -13.32 12.75 18.09
C VAL A 361 -11.88 12.97 18.58
N ARG A 362 -11.63 12.82 19.88
CA ARG A 362 -10.26 12.96 20.44
C ARG A 362 -9.30 11.93 19.86
N ALA A 363 -9.74 10.70 19.72
CA ALA A 363 -8.96 9.65 19.09
C ALA A 363 -8.63 9.93 17.61
N THR A 364 -9.57 10.46 16.83
CA THR A 364 -9.33 10.81 15.43
C THR A 364 -8.40 12.00 15.29
N VAL A 365 -8.55 13.02 16.13
CA VAL A 365 -7.60 14.14 16.20
C VAL A 365 -6.20 13.63 16.54
N LEU A 366 -6.08 12.73 17.52
CA LEU A 366 -4.80 12.12 17.90
C LEU A 366 -4.17 11.30 16.75
N SER A 367 -4.99 10.60 15.94
CA SER A 367 -4.52 9.85 14.77
C SER A 367 -4.10 10.73 13.60
N LEU A 368 -4.77 11.86 13.40
CA LEU A 368 -4.41 12.86 12.38
C LEU A 368 -3.14 13.61 12.79
N SER A 369 -2.99 13.95 14.07
CA SER A 369 -1.76 14.59 14.57
C SER A 369 -0.53 13.68 14.52
N LEU A 370 -0.69 12.36 14.68
CA LEU A 370 0.41 11.40 14.53
C LEU A 370 0.81 11.17 13.05
N THR A 371 -0.02 11.58 12.10
CA THR A 371 0.24 11.48 10.65
C THR A 371 0.72 12.79 10.03
N GLN A 372 0.44 13.94 10.66
CA GLN A 372 0.78 15.27 10.14
C GLN A 372 2.26 15.67 10.33
N ASP A 373 3.00 15.00 11.20
CA ASP A 373 4.40 15.34 11.55
C ASP A 373 5.44 14.52 10.74
N GLY A 374 5.08 14.04 9.55
CA GLY A 374 5.95 13.21 8.72
C GLY A 374 6.13 13.78 7.32
N GLY A 375 7.08 14.70 7.16
CA GLY A 375 7.72 14.90 5.86
C GLY A 375 8.36 13.57 5.42
N HIS A 376 8.29 13.29 4.13
CA HIS A 376 8.70 12.04 3.44
C HIS A 376 7.65 10.91 3.48
N GLY A 377 7.38 10.34 2.29
CA GLY A 377 6.24 9.45 1.94
C GLY A 377 6.02 8.20 2.80
N VAL A 378 6.81 7.97 3.84
CA VAL A 378 6.51 6.99 4.89
C VAL A 378 5.30 7.39 5.74
N GLY A 379 4.98 8.69 5.82
CA GLY A 379 3.74 9.19 6.39
C GLY A 379 2.49 8.62 5.72
N GLU A 380 2.52 8.38 4.40
CA GLU A 380 1.38 7.84 3.64
C GLU A 380 1.10 6.37 3.97
N ILE A 381 2.13 5.51 4.07
CA ILE A 381 1.91 4.09 4.43
C ILE A 381 1.43 3.97 5.90
N PHE A 382 2.01 4.78 6.80
CA PHE A 382 1.49 4.92 8.17
C PHE A 382 0.05 5.42 8.18
N TYR A 383 -0.29 6.40 7.34
CA TYR A 383 -1.64 6.91 7.16
C TYR A 383 -2.59 5.80 6.69
N HIS A 384 -2.19 4.90 5.79
CA HIS A 384 -2.99 3.75 5.38
C HIS A 384 -3.27 2.77 6.52
N VAL A 385 -2.27 2.43 7.34
CA VAL A 385 -2.42 1.50 8.48
C VAL A 385 -3.25 2.11 9.61
N TYR A 386 -2.96 3.35 10.00
CA TYR A 386 -3.63 4.04 11.11
C TYR A 386 -5.03 4.51 10.72
N ARG A 387 -5.22 5.09 9.52
CA ARG A 387 -6.55 5.58 9.11
C ARG A 387 -7.53 4.43 8.94
N HIS A 388 -7.10 3.26 8.46
CA HIS A 388 -8.01 2.13 8.24
C HIS A 388 -8.61 1.59 9.54
N CYS A 389 -7.78 1.36 10.57
CA CYS A 389 -8.23 0.90 11.90
C CYS A 389 -9.21 1.87 12.59
N TRP A 390 -9.12 3.17 12.29
CA TRP A 390 -9.87 4.21 12.99
C TRP A 390 -11.05 4.78 12.20
N VAL A 391 -11.00 4.77 10.86
CA VAL A 391 -12.14 5.15 9.98
C VAL A 391 -13.32 4.19 10.18
N GLU A 392 -13.09 2.93 10.55
CA GLU A 392 -14.18 2.04 10.97
C GLU A 392 -14.87 2.50 12.27
N SER A 393 -14.12 3.10 13.20
CA SER A 393 -14.68 3.69 14.43
C SER A 393 -15.43 5.01 14.14
N TRP A 394 -14.92 5.82 13.21
CA TRP A 394 -15.56 7.07 12.71
C TRP A 394 -16.86 6.80 11.94
N ASN A 395 -16.91 5.75 11.12
CA ASN A 395 -18.10 5.40 10.32
C ASN A 395 -19.26 4.85 11.16
N ARG A 396 -19.02 4.42 12.40
CA ARG A 396 -20.08 4.21 13.41
C ARG A 396 -20.61 5.52 14.03
N VAL A 397 -19.98 6.69 13.80
CA VAL A 397 -20.39 7.97 14.40
C VAL A 397 -21.37 8.75 13.54
N SER A 398 -21.06 9.07 12.27
CA SER A 398 -21.95 9.83 11.35
C SER A 398 -21.14 10.63 10.33
N ILE A 399 -21.31 10.34 9.03
CA ILE A 399 -21.59 11.34 7.97
C ILE A 399 -22.56 10.73 6.93
N ASN A 400 -22.51 9.42 6.69
CA ASN A 400 -23.37 8.78 5.67
C ASN A 400 -24.86 8.63 6.01
N LYS A 401 -25.26 8.63 7.29
CA LYS A 401 -26.69 8.55 7.66
C LYS A 401 -27.46 9.87 7.50
N LYS A 402 -26.77 11.01 7.33
CA LYS A 402 -27.44 12.33 7.19
C LYS A 402 -27.66 12.79 5.75
N MET A 403 -26.95 12.23 4.76
CA MET A 403 -27.20 12.52 3.34
C MET A 403 -28.27 11.62 2.73
N SER A 404 -28.40 10.35 3.18
CA SER A 404 -29.47 9.46 2.70
C SER A 404 -30.88 9.85 3.17
N ASN A 405 -31.02 10.61 4.27
CA ASN A 405 -32.32 11.04 4.81
C ASN A 405 -32.70 12.48 4.41
N ARG A 406 -31.97 13.11 3.48
CA ARG A 406 -32.32 14.43 2.92
C ARG A 406 -32.42 14.46 1.39
N CYS A 407 -32.42 13.30 0.76
CA CYS A 407 -32.82 13.11 -0.64
C CYS A 407 -33.79 11.93 -0.71
N CYS A 408 -34.97 12.11 -0.10
CA CYS A 408 -36.22 11.44 -0.44
C CYS A 408 -37.32 12.47 -0.21
#